data_AF-A0AAE0VMN0-F1
#
_entry.id   AF-A0AAE0VMN0-F1
#
_cell.length_a   1.000
_cell.length_b   1.000
_cell.length_c   1.000
_cell.angle_alpha   90.00
_cell.angle_beta   90.00
_cell.angle_gamma   90.00
#
_symmetry.space_group_name_H-M   'P 1'
#
loop_
_entity.id
_entity.type
_entity.pdbx_description
1 polymer ?
#
loop_
_entity_poly.entity_id
_entity_poly.type
_entity_poly.pdbx_seq_one_letter_code
_entity_poly.pdbx_strand_id
1 'polypeptide(L)'
;MRKPVNRKATCGNKRRGKGVGFSSSQCFICKKRWHVLLDCPKRKGDHQRCALRVFRVILPKRLTQVSKERANAQIDRDVLKTTNYNTRGEDTLLQLKTTNYNTRGEDILLQLKTTNYNTRGEDILLQLKTTNYNTRGEDILLQLKTTNYNTREEDTLLQLKTTNYNTRGEDILLQLKTTNYNTREEDTLLQLKTTNYNTRGEDILLQLKTTNYNTRGEDILLQLKTTNYNTREEDTLLQLKTNYNTRGEDTLLQLKTTNYNIRGEDTLLHEVFICTS
;
A
#
# COMPACT_ATOMS: atom_id res chain seq x y z
N MET A 1 57.13 0.92 -49.46
CA MET A 1 57.59 0.85 -48.05
C MET A 1 56.39 0.94 -47.12
N ARG A 2 56.32 0.01 -46.16
CA ARG A 2 55.67 0.02 -44.82
C ARG A 2 54.14 0.27 -44.67
N LYS A 3 53.45 -0.78 -44.20
CA LYS A 3 52.28 -0.73 -43.28
C LYS A 3 52.68 -0.08 -41.94
N PRO A 4 51.72 0.42 -41.14
CA PRO A 4 51.30 -0.27 -39.89
C PRO A 4 49.76 -0.20 -39.68
N VAL A 5 49.01 -1.16 -39.11
CA VAL A 5 49.06 -1.97 -37.87
C VAL A 5 48.66 -1.22 -36.59
N ASN A 6 47.43 -1.54 -36.13
CA ASN A 6 46.92 -1.71 -34.76
C ASN A 6 47.83 -1.40 -33.55
N ARG A 7 47.27 -0.75 -32.51
CA ARG A 7 47.12 -1.29 -31.13
C ARG A 7 46.48 -0.30 -30.13
N LYS A 8 45.46 -0.83 -29.42
CA LYS A 8 45.13 -0.75 -27.97
C LYS A 8 45.48 0.52 -27.17
N ALA A 9 44.48 1.04 -26.45
CA ALA A 9 44.67 1.66 -25.14
C ALA A 9 43.70 1.05 -24.12
N THR A 10 44.26 0.44 -23.08
CA THR A 10 43.57 -0.12 -21.92
C THR A 10 43.64 0.83 -20.71
N CYS A 11 42.51 0.94 -20.01
CA CYS A 11 42.29 1.15 -18.57
C CYS A 11 43.07 2.25 -17.81
N GLY A 12 42.33 3.21 -17.25
CA GLY A 12 42.79 4.09 -16.17
C GLY A 12 41.72 4.22 -15.09
N ASN A 13 41.89 3.47 -14.00
CA ASN A 13 41.02 3.45 -12.83
C ASN A 13 41.51 4.52 -11.83
N LYS A 14 40.71 5.54 -11.51
CA LYS A 14 40.94 6.45 -10.37
C LYS A 14 39.63 6.70 -9.63
N ARG A 15 39.52 6.14 -8.43
CA ARG A 15 38.52 6.51 -7.40
C ARG A 15 38.93 7.83 -6.73
N ARG A 16 37.97 8.73 -6.48
CA ARG A 16 37.79 9.57 -5.25
C ARG A 16 36.54 10.44 -5.46
N GLY A 17 35.67 10.50 -4.45
CA GLY A 17 34.31 11.07 -4.54
C GLY A 17 34.16 12.55 -4.20
N LYS A 18 32.93 13.07 -4.40
CA LYS A 18 32.15 14.06 -3.63
C LYS A 18 30.91 14.45 -4.47
N GLY A 19 29.77 14.70 -3.81
CA GLY A 19 28.43 14.72 -4.43
C GLY A 19 27.88 16.07 -4.95
N VAL A 20 26.55 16.07 -5.08
CA VAL A 20 25.50 17.12 -5.28
C VAL A 20 25.11 17.64 -6.69
N GLY A 21 23.81 17.56 -7.01
CA GLY A 21 23.06 18.52 -7.85
C GLY A 21 22.06 17.98 -8.90
N PHE A 22 20.78 17.73 -8.54
CA PHE A 22 19.66 17.60 -9.50
C PHE A 22 18.98 18.96 -9.72
N SER A 23 18.70 19.35 -10.97
CA SER A 23 17.81 20.49 -11.27
C SER A 23 16.65 20.08 -12.20
N SER A 24 15.44 20.38 -11.74
CA SER A 24 14.13 20.13 -12.31
C SER A 24 13.74 21.23 -13.31
N SER A 25 13.26 20.88 -14.51
CA SER A 25 12.43 21.77 -15.37
C SER A 25 12.07 21.20 -16.75
N GLN A 26 12.10 19.89 -17.03
CA GLN A 26 11.70 19.37 -18.37
C GLN A 26 10.56 18.36 -18.29
N CYS A 27 9.54 18.53 -19.14
CA CYS A 27 8.49 17.54 -19.35
C CYS A 27 9.09 16.26 -19.91
N PHE A 28 8.96 15.14 -19.21
CA PHE A 28 9.57 13.86 -19.62
C PHE A 28 9.03 13.28 -20.93
N ILE A 29 7.81 13.66 -21.34
CA ILE A 29 7.20 13.15 -22.58
C ILE A 29 7.63 13.96 -23.81
N CYS A 30 7.62 15.30 -23.73
CA CYS A 30 7.85 16.17 -24.90
C CYS A 30 9.17 16.95 -24.85
N LYS A 31 9.92 16.85 -23.74
CA LYS A 31 11.19 17.55 -23.45
C LYS A 31 11.13 19.08 -23.49
N LYS A 32 9.95 19.68 -23.48
CA LYS A 32 9.77 21.15 -23.38
C LYS A 32 9.77 21.59 -21.91
N ARG A 33 10.18 22.85 -21.69
CA ARG A 33 10.57 23.40 -20.39
C ARG A 33 9.44 24.14 -19.64
N TRP A 34 8.19 23.94 -20.02
CA TRP A 34 7.07 24.82 -19.65
C TRP A 34 5.83 24.12 -19.08
N HIS A 35 5.86 22.81 -18.84
CA HIS A 35 4.78 22.07 -18.18
C HIS A 35 5.30 20.77 -17.55
N VAL A 36 4.62 20.29 -16.51
CA VAL A 36 4.87 18.99 -15.88
C VAL A 36 4.07 17.88 -16.57
N LEU A 37 4.34 16.62 -16.22
CA LEU A 37 3.80 15.42 -16.90
C LEU A 37 2.26 15.38 -16.97
N LEU A 38 1.57 16.01 -16.02
CA LEU A 38 0.11 16.05 -15.89
C LEU A 38 -0.56 16.96 -16.92
N ASP A 39 0.10 18.04 -17.33
CA ASP A 39 -0.46 19.07 -18.22
C ASP A 39 0.02 18.95 -19.68
N CYS A 40 0.63 17.83 -20.05
CA CYS A 40 1.14 17.62 -21.41
C CYS A 40 -0.02 17.37 -22.39
N PRO A 41 -0.27 18.26 -23.37
CA PRO A 41 -1.43 18.16 -24.28
C PRO A 41 -1.40 16.94 -25.21
N LYS A 42 -0.29 16.19 -25.25
CA LYS A 42 -0.16 14.91 -25.99
C LYS A 42 -0.72 13.69 -25.25
N ARG A 43 -1.40 13.87 -24.10
CA ARG A 43 -1.84 12.79 -23.19
C ARG A 43 -2.96 11.86 -23.70
N LYS A 44 -3.62 12.15 -24.83
CA LYS A 44 -4.72 11.30 -25.32
C LYS A 44 -4.17 10.24 -26.28
N GLY A 45 -3.75 9.08 -25.77
CA GLY A 45 -3.39 7.95 -26.64
C GLY A 45 -2.91 6.66 -25.97
N ASP A 46 -1.95 6.70 -25.04
CA ASP A 46 -1.20 5.48 -24.69
C ASP A 46 -1.10 5.22 -23.18
N HIS A 47 -2.16 4.70 -22.58
CA HIS A 47 -2.16 4.31 -21.16
C HIS A 47 -1.51 2.95 -20.85
N GLN A 48 -1.18 2.11 -21.84
CA GLN A 48 -0.58 0.79 -21.58
C GLN A 48 0.96 0.77 -21.63
N ARG A 49 1.63 1.72 -22.29
CA ARG A 49 3.10 1.74 -22.39
C ARG A 49 3.82 2.46 -21.24
N CYS A 50 3.09 3.21 -20.39
CA CYS A 50 3.71 3.95 -19.29
C CYS A 50 4.11 3.07 -18.09
N ALA A 51 3.40 1.96 -17.81
CA ALA A 51 3.76 1.05 -16.73
C ALA A 51 5.17 0.45 -16.91
N LEU A 52 5.55 0.15 -18.16
CA LEU A 52 6.89 -0.35 -18.51
C LEU A 52 8.00 0.72 -18.45
N ARG A 53 7.64 2.01 -18.48
CA ARG A 53 8.63 3.10 -18.52
C ARG A 53 9.03 3.58 -17.13
N VAL A 54 8.15 3.47 -16.14
CA VAL A 54 8.46 3.66 -14.70
C VAL A 54 9.55 2.66 -14.26
N PHE A 55 9.45 1.42 -14.74
CA PHE A 55 10.44 0.36 -14.50
C PHE A 55 11.89 0.70 -14.88
N ARG A 56 12.10 1.64 -15.83
CA ARG A 56 13.46 2.02 -16.26
C ARG A 56 14.08 3.16 -15.46
N VAL A 57 13.28 3.87 -14.65
CA VAL A 57 13.73 5.03 -13.88
C VAL A 57 14.14 4.65 -12.45
N ILE A 58 13.67 3.50 -11.95
CA ILE A 58 13.90 3.05 -10.56
C ILE A 58 15.08 2.07 -10.42
N LEU A 59 15.76 1.67 -11.51
CA LEU A 59 16.96 0.82 -11.41
C LEU A 59 18.24 1.66 -11.21
N PRO A 60 18.97 1.55 -10.09
CA PRO A 60 20.30 2.15 -9.98
C PRO A 60 21.26 1.48 -10.97
N LYS A 61 21.78 2.28 -11.91
CA LYS A 61 22.78 1.85 -12.89
C LYS A 61 24.12 1.56 -12.21
N ARG A 62 24.36 0.34 -11.73
CA ARG A 62 25.73 -0.21 -11.59
C ARG A 62 25.75 -1.73 -11.44
N LEU A 63 25.63 -2.43 -12.57
CA LEU A 63 25.91 -3.87 -12.66
C LEU A 63 27.13 -4.08 -13.58
N THR A 64 28.25 -4.47 -12.98
CA THR A 64 29.51 -4.85 -13.66
C THR A 64 29.31 -6.10 -14.52
N GLN A 65 30.09 -6.28 -15.60
CA GLN A 65 29.90 -7.33 -16.61
C GLN A 65 29.72 -8.78 -16.07
N VAL A 66 30.24 -9.11 -14.90
CA VAL A 66 30.07 -10.44 -14.25
C VAL A 66 28.62 -10.69 -13.79
N SER A 67 27.84 -9.64 -13.47
CA SER A 67 26.41 -9.79 -13.15
C SER A 67 25.51 -9.83 -14.38
N LYS A 68 26.01 -9.49 -15.57
CA LYS A 68 25.24 -9.63 -16.82
C LYS A 68 25.19 -11.08 -17.31
N GLU A 69 26.24 -11.86 -17.08
CA GLU A 69 26.24 -13.29 -17.41
C GLU A 69 25.39 -14.09 -16.43
N ARG A 70 25.31 -13.68 -15.15
CA ARG A 70 24.34 -14.22 -14.19
C ARG A 70 22.90 -13.77 -14.47
N ALA A 71 22.69 -12.53 -14.91
CA ALA A 71 21.37 -12.06 -15.33
C ALA A 71 20.86 -12.75 -16.60
N ASN A 72 21.74 -13.13 -17.54
CA ASN A 72 21.36 -13.81 -18.78
C ASN A 72 21.08 -15.32 -18.62
N ALA A 73 21.55 -15.96 -17.54
CA ALA A 73 21.21 -17.35 -17.23
C ALA A 73 19.94 -17.50 -16.38
N GLN A 74 19.45 -16.41 -15.77
CA GLN A 74 18.33 -16.42 -14.79
C GLN A 74 16.97 -16.02 -15.40
N ILE A 75 16.91 -15.72 -16.70
CA ILE A 75 15.68 -15.29 -17.39
C ILE A 75 14.87 -16.47 -17.95
N ASP A 76 15.39 -17.70 -17.94
CA ASP A 76 14.69 -18.87 -18.50
C ASP A 76 14.13 -19.83 -17.44
N ARG A 77 12.87 -19.59 -17.01
CA ARG A 77 11.74 -20.55 -16.91
C ARG A 77 10.74 -20.25 -15.77
N ASP A 78 9.73 -19.46 -16.13
CA ASP A 78 8.29 -19.71 -15.98
C ASP A 78 7.83 -20.67 -14.86
N VAL A 79 7.23 -20.09 -13.82
CA VAL A 79 6.61 -20.77 -12.68
C VAL A 79 7.60 -21.64 -11.90
N LEU A 80 8.34 -21.00 -11.00
CA LEU A 80 9.07 -21.75 -9.99
C LEU A 80 8.04 -22.43 -9.06
N LYS A 81 8.12 -23.77 -8.96
CA LYS A 81 7.37 -24.56 -7.99
C LYS A 81 8.36 -25.12 -6.99
N THR A 82 8.30 -24.65 -5.75
CA THR A 82 9.15 -25.14 -4.66
C THR A 82 8.34 -25.21 -3.38
N THR A 83 8.66 -26.14 -2.48
CA THR A 83 8.04 -26.15 -1.16
C THR A 83 8.42 -24.89 -0.37
N ASN A 84 9.69 -24.50 -0.43
CA ASN A 84 10.22 -23.32 0.27
C ASN A 84 11.04 -22.47 -0.70
N TYR A 85 10.80 -21.17 -0.70
CA TYR A 85 11.63 -20.19 -1.39
C TYR A 85 12.19 -19.22 -0.35
N ASN A 86 13.51 -19.21 -0.20
CA ASN A 86 14.21 -18.36 0.76
C ASN A 86 15.28 -17.55 0.04
N THR A 87 15.24 -16.23 0.17
CA THR A 87 16.17 -15.33 -0.51
C THR A 87 16.64 -14.20 0.41
N ARG A 88 17.69 -13.51 -0.05
CA ARG A 88 18.27 -12.34 0.61
C ARG A 88 18.78 -11.38 -0.47
N GLY A 89 18.44 -10.11 -0.35
CA GLY A 89 18.77 -9.07 -1.33
C GLY A 89 17.58 -8.76 -2.24
N GLU A 90 17.88 -8.31 -3.46
CA GLU A 90 16.86 -7.90 -4.43
C GLU A 90 16.39 -9.09 -5.26
N ASP A 91 15.08 -9.34 -5.31
CA ASP A 91 14.48 -10.32 -6.22
C ASP A 91 13.47 -9.70 -7.17
N THR A 92 13.43 -10.22 -8.40
CA THR A 92 12.37 -9.88 -9.37
C THR A 92 11.83 -11.16 -9.97
N LEU A 93 10.60 -11.53 -9.63
CA LEU A 93 9.97 -12.76 -10.10
C LEU A 93 8.66 -12.49 -10.82
N LEU A 94 8.49 -13.15 -11.97
CA LEU A 94 7.28 -13.07 -12.75
C LEU A 94 6.15 -13.95 -12.16
N GLN A 95 6.45 -15.22 -11.86
CA GLN A 95 5.48 -16.17 -11.34
C GLN A 95 6.14 -17.16 -10.38
N LEU A 96 5.60 -17.27 -9.16
CA LEU A 96 6.07 -18.22 -8.15
C LEU A 96 4.88 -18.93 -7.48
N LYS A 97 5.00 -20.25 -7.33
CA LYS A 97 4.10 -21.05 -6.51
C LYS A 97 4.92 -21.79 -5.45
N THR A 98 4.73 -21.44 -4.19
CA THR A 98 5.48 -22.06 -3.09
C THR A 98 4.65 -22.27 -1.84
N THR A 99 4.96 -23.23 -0.98
CA THR A 99 4.26 -23.32 0.31
C THR A 99 4.69 -22.19 1.24
N ASN A 100 5.99 -21.88 1.28
CA ASN A 100 6.55 -20.82 2.13
C ASN A 100 7.48 -19.93 1.32
N TYR A 101 7.21 -18.63 1.34
CA TYR A 101 8.07 -17.59 0.82
C TYR A 101 8.67 -16.82 2.00
N ASN A 102 10.00 -16.80 2.12
CA ASN A 102 10.69 -15.97 3.10
C ASN A 102 11.80 -15.16 2.44
N THR A 103 11.66 -13.83 2.44
CA THR A 103 12.68 -12.92 1.90
C THR A 103 13.25 -12.04 2.99
N ARG A 104 14.40 -11.43 2.70
CA ARG A 104 14.93 -10.28 3.42
C ARG A 104 15.63 -9.38 2.40
N GLY A 105 15.01 -8.27 2.05
CA GLY A 105 15.48 -7.36 1.02
C GLY A 105 14.32 -6.71 0.28
N GLU A 106 14.54 -6.34 -0.97
CA GLU A 106 13.55 -5.66 -1.81
C GLU A 106 13.02 -6.63 -2.86
N ASP A 107 11.71 -6.89 -2.88
CA ASP A 107 11.13 -7.83 -3.84
C ASP A 107 10.14 -7.15 -4.79
N ILE A 108 10.27 -7.48 -6.09
CA ILE A 108 9.28 -7.12 -7.10
C ILE A 108 8.64 -8.38 -7.66
N LEU A 109 7.36 -8.59 -7.33
CA LEU A 109 6.65 -9.83 -7.58
C LEU A 109 5.36 -9.60 -8.36
N LEU A 110 5.27 -10.17 -9.56
CA LEU A 110 4.09 -9.99 -10.40
C LEU A 110 2.95 -10.93 -9.98
N GLN A 111 3.23 -12.23 -9.82
CA GLN A 111 2.23 -13.22 -9.40
C GLN A 111 2.80 -14.22 -8.41
N LEU A 112 2.31 -14.19 -7.19
CA LEU A 112 2.69 -15.14 -6.14
C LEU A 112 1.47 -15.89 -5.61
N LYS A 113 1.59 -17.22 -5.57
CA LYS A 113 0.68 -18.11 -4.85
C LYS A 113 1.46 -18.82 -3.75
N THR A 114 1.16 -18.51 -2.51
CA THR A 114 1.79 -19.19 -1.38
C THR A 114 0.82 -19.56 -0.27
N THR A 115 1.26 -20.36 0.71
CA THR A 115 0.51 -20.55 1.95
C THR A 115 0.96 -19.51 2.97
N ASN A 116 2.27 -19.29 3.08
CA ASN A 116 2.86 -18.33 4.00
C ASN A 116 3.82 -17.41 3.25
N TYR A 117 3.57 -16.11 3.36
CA TYR A 117 4.45 -15.05 2.91
C TYR A 117 5.04 -14.36 4.13
N ASN A 118 6.37 -14.38 4.28
CA ASN A 118 7.06 -13.62 5.31
C ASN A 118 8.16 -12.78 4.67
N THR A 119 8.09 -11.46 4.82
CA THR A 119 9.12 -10.54 4.32
C THR A 119 9.73 -9.73 5.46
N ARG A 120 10.90 -9.17 5.18
CA ARG A 120 11.56 -8.13 5.97
C ARG A 120 12.28 -7.20 5.00
N GLY A 121 11.68 -6.07 4.69
CA GLY A 121 12.15 -5.12 3.68
C GLY A 121 10.97 -4.54 2.89
N GLU A 122 11.24 -4.09 1.68
CA GLU A 122 10.25 -3.37 0.85
C GLU A 122 9.73 -4.28 -0.26
N ASP A 123 8.41 -4.45 -0.38
CA ASP A 123 7.83 -5.31 -1.41
C ASP A 123 6.88 -4.56 -2.35
N ILE A 124 7.02 -4.81 -3.65
CA ILE A 124 6.07 -4.39 -4.68
C ILE A 124 5.39 -5.63 -5.26
N LEU A 125 4.10 -5.80 -4.92
CA LEU A 125 3.31 -7.00 -5.20
C LEU A 125 2.10 -6.66 -6.07
N LEU A 126 2.06 -7.18 -7.30
CA LEU A 126 0.91 -6.94 -8.18
C LEU A 126 -0.27 -7.87 -7.85
N GLN A 127 -0.01 -9.17 -7.73
CA GLN A 127 -1.05 -10.17 -7.45
C GLN A 127 -0.54 -11.23 -6.48
N LEU A 128 -1.07 -11.20 -5.26
CA LEU A 128 -0.74 -12.16 -4.22
C LEU A 128 -1.98 -12.93 -3.76
N LYS A 129 -1.85 -14.26 -3.74
CA LYS A 129 -2.77 -15.16 -3.05
C LYS A 129 -1.98 -15.92 -1.99
N THR A 130 -2.29 -15.65 -0.73
CA THR A 130 -1.68 -16.36 0.40
C THR A 130 -2.73 -16.80 1.43
N THR A 131 -2.36 -17.65 2.36
CA THR A 131 -3.18 -17.88 3.57
C THR A 131 -2.75 -16.90 4.65
N ASN A 132 -1.44 -16.74 4.85
CA ASN A 132 -0.86 -15.83 5.81
C ASN A 132 0.11 -14.88 5.11
N TYR A 133 -0.06 -13.58 5.37
CA TYR A 133 0.84 -12.53 4.97
C TYR A 133 1.42 -11.90 6.22
N ASN A 134 2.74 -11.93 6.38
CA ASN A 134 3.42 -11.25 7.46
C ASN A 134 4.58 -10.41 6.91
N THR A 135 4.52 -9.10 7.08
CA THR A 135 5.59 -8.19 6.69
C THR A 135 6.19 -7.47 7.91
N ARG A 136 7.40 -6.94 7.72
CA ARG A 136 8.08 -5.98 8.58
C ARG A 136 8.89 -5.08 7.66
N GLY A 137 8.26 -3.99 7.23
CA GLY A 137 8.77 -3.06 6.22
C GLY A 137 7.62 -2.56 5.35
N GLU A 138 7.96 -1.80 4.31
CA GLU A 138 6.99 -1.07 3.50
C GLU A 138 6.46 -1.91 2.33
N ASP A 139 5.15 -2.04 2.18
CA ASP A 139 4.57 -2.80 1.07
C ASP A 139 3.66 -1.97 0.15
N ILE A 140 3.83 -2.15 -1.16
CA ILE A 140 2.91 -1.66 -2.19
C ILE A 140 2.22 -2.84 -2.83
N LEU A 141 0.92 -2.99 -2.55
CA LEU A 141 0.12 -4.15 -2.97
C LEU A 141 -1.07 -3.72 -3.83
N LEU A 142 -1.11 -4.20 -5.08
CA LEU A 142 -2.24 -3.90 -5.95
C LEU A 142 -3.45 -4.81 -5.69
N GLN A 143 -3.23 -6.11 -5.61
CA GLN A 143 -4.30 -7.10 -5.39
C GLN A 143 -3.85 -8.20 -4.44
N LEU A 144 -4.41 -8.19 -3.24
CA LEU A 144 -4.14 -9.22 -2.24
C LEU A 144 -5.42 -9.96 -1.85
N LYS A 145 -5.31 -11.29 -1.88
CA LYS A 145 -6.26 -12.20 -1.21
C LYS A 145 -5.50 -13.02 -0.17
N THR A 146 -5.82 -12.80 1.10
CA THR A 146 -5.25 -13.56 2.21
C THR A 146 -6.33 -14.02 3.20
N THR A 147 -6.02 -14.92 4.12
CA THR A 147 -6.86 -15.17 5.29
C THR A 147 -6.45 -14.25 6.43
N ASN A 148 -5.14 -14.13 6.65
CA ASN A 148 -4.55 -13.28 7.67
C ASN A 148 -3.55 -12.32 7.04
N TYR A 149 -3.71 -11.04 7.33
CA TYR A 149 -2.77 -9.99 7.00
C TYR A 149 -2.20 -9.42 8.30
N ASN A 150 -0.89 -9.49 8.47
CA ASN A 150 -0.19 -8.85 9.59
C ASN A 150 0.98 -8.03 9.07
N THR A 151 0.93 -6.73 9.28
CA THR A 151 2.04 -5.83 8.94
C THR A 151 2.60 -5.18 10.19
N ARG A 152 3.82 -4.65 10.06
CA ARG A 152 4.44 -3.70 10.97
C ARG A 152 5.17 -2.73 10.05
N GLU A 153 4.88 -1.43 10.20
CA GLU A 153 5.27 -0.33 9.30
C GLU A 153 4.22 -0.04 8.21
N GLU A 154 4.62 0.65 7.14
CA GLU A 154 3.70 1.35 6.23
C GLU A 154 3.22 0.48 5.07
N ASP A 155 1.90 0.46 4.81
CA ASP A 155 1.37 -0.23 3.64
C ASP A 155 0.50 0.66 2.74
N THR A 156 0.71 0.55 1.44
CA THR A 156 -0.21 1.07 0.42
C THR A 156 -0.90 -0.08 -0.30
N LEU A 157 -2.20 -0.27 -0.04
CA LEU A 157 -3.00 -1.31 -0.70
C LEU A 157 -4.16 -0.78 -1.53
N LEU A 158 -4.23 -1.22 -2.79
CA LEU A 158 -5.35 -0.84 -3.66
C LEU A 158 -6.58 -1.73 -3.43
N GLN A 159 -6.41 -3.05 -3.39
CA GLN A 159 -7.51 -4.00 -3.24
C GLN A 159 -7.12 -5.16 -2.34
N LEU A 160 -7.73 -5.21 -1.15
CA LEU A 160 -7.52 -6.27 -0.19
C LEU A 160 -8.81 -7.01 0.15
N LYS A 161 -8.72 -8.34 0.11
CA LYS A 161 -9.70 -9.26 0.69
C LYS A 161 -9.00 -10.13 1.72
N THR A 162 -9.37 -9.97 2.98
CA THR A 162 -8.83 -10.77 4.08
C THR A 162 -9.94 -11.23 5.03
N THR A 163 -9.67 -12.18 5.91
CA THR A 163 -10.55 -12.47 7.05
C THR A 163 -10.15 -11.60 8.22
N ASN A 164 -8.84 -11.53 8.49
CA ASN A 164 -8.26 -10.73 9.57
C ASN A 164 -7.21 -9.78 9.00
N TYR A 165 -7.34 -8.50 9.35
CA TYR A 165 -6.36 -7.47 9.09
C TYR A 165 -5.82 -6.97 10.42
N ASN A 166 -4.51 -7.07 10.63
CA ASN A 166 -3.84 -6.50 11.78
C ASN A 166 -2.63 -5.69 11.34
N THR A 167 -2.61 -4.40 11.65
CA THR A 167 -1.47 -3.52 11.39
C THR A 167 -0.92 -2.92 12.69
N ARG A 168 0.30 -2.42 12.60
CA ARG A 168 1.00 -1.56 13.57
C ARG A 168 1.91 -0.65 12.76
N GLY A 169 1.34 0.42 12.23
CA GLY A 169 1.95 1.32 11.26
C GLY A 169 0.88 2.06 10.47
N GLU A 170 1.31 2.88 9.53
CA GLU A 170 0.43 3.73 8.73
C GLU A 170 -0.08 3.00 7.48
N ASP A 171 -1.40 2.96 7.27
CA ASP A 171 -1.96 2.28 6.10
C ASP A 171 -2.78 3.22 5.19
N ILE A 172 -2.53 3.12 3.89
CA ILE A 172 -3.35 3.74 2.85
C ILE A 172 -4.09 2.64 2.09
N LEU A 173 -5.42 2.53 2.31
CA LEU A 173 -6.24 1.49 1.68
C LEU A 173 -7.35 2.09 0.82
N LEU A 174 -7.37 1.72 -0.46
CA LEU A 174 -8.45 2.16 -1.35
C LEU A 174 -9.72 1.31 -1.19
N GLN A 175 -9.58 -0.02 -1.17
CA GLN A 175 -10.71 -0.94 -1.07
C GLN A 175 -10.36 -2.15 -0.20
N LEU A 176 -10.97 -2.21 0.98
CA LEU A 176 -10.82 -3.32 1.91
C LEU A 176 -12.14 -4.04 2.17
N LYS A 177 -12.10 -5.36 2.06
CA LYS A 177 -13.12 -6.27 2.59
C LYS A 177 -12.47 -7.20 3.60
N THR A 178 -12.86 -7.07 4.86
CA THR A 178 -12.38 -7.94 5.95
C THR A 178 -13.52 -8.41 6.84
N THR A 179 -13.27 -9.40 7.69
CA THR A 179 -14.19 -9.71 8.81
C THR A 179 -13.80 -8.90 10.04
N ASN A 180 -12.50 -8.87 10.35
CA ASN A 180 -11.94 -8.14 11.46
C ASN A 180 -10.86 -7.20 10.96
N TYR A 181 -10.96 -5.94 11.34
CA TYR A 181 -9.98 -4.91 11.13
C TYR A 181 -9.44 -4.47 12.49
N ASN A 182 -8.13 -4.61 12.71
CA ASN A 182 -7.46 -4.11 13.90
C ASN A 182 -6.22 -3.31 13.51
N THR A 183 -6.23 -2.01 13.78
CA THR A 183 -5.06 -1.16 13.56
C THR A 183 -4.52 -0.62 14.88
N ARG A 184 -3.29 -0.13 14.84
CA ARG A 184 -2.68 0.75 15.83
C ARG A 184 -1.83 1.73 15.03
N GLU A 185 -2.04 3.02 15.25
CA GLU A 185 -1.51 4.16 14.47
C GLU A 185 -2.51 4.65 13.41
N GLU A 186 -2.06 5.22 12.31
CA GLU A 186 -2.88 6.06 11.42
C GLU A 186 -3.37 5.31 10.18
N ASP A 187 -4.66 5.38 9.86
CA ASP A 187 -5.17 4.79 8.62
C ASP A 187 -5.93 5.80 7.74
N THR A 188 -5.63 5.79 6.45
CA THR A 188 -6.43 6.45 5.41
C THR A 188 -7.17 5.43 4.56
N LEU A 189 -8.50 5.45 4.65
CA LEU A 189 -9.38 4.41 4.15
C LEU A 189 -10.49 4.97 3.25
N LEU A 190 -10.46 4.67 1.95
CA LEU A 190 -11.50 5.16 1.04
C LEU A 190 -12.80 4.34 1.13
N GLN A 191 -12.70 3.01 1.08
CA GLN A 191 -13.86 2.12 1.12
C GLN A 191 -13.57 0.89 1.97
N LEU A 192 -14.23 0.79 3.12
CA LEU A 192 -14.10 -0.34 4.02
C LEU A 192 -15.44 -1.04 4.24
N LYS A 193 -15.42 -2.37 4.08
CA LYS A 193 -16.48 -3.27 4.53
C LYS A 193 -15.88 -4.26 5.52
N THR A 194 -16.31 -4.18 6.77
CA THR A 194 -15.89 -5.09 7.83
C THR A 194 -17.07 -5.54 8.67
N THR A 195 -16.91 -6.57 9.49
CA THR A 195 -17.87 -6.88 10.55
C THR A 195 -17.48 -6.15 11.83
N ASN A 196 -16.18 -6.17 12.16
CA ASN A 196 -15.63 -5.51 13.33
C ASN A 196 -14.50 -4.57 12.91
N TYR A 197 -14.59 -3.33 13.35
CA TYR A 197 -13.56 -2.32 13.22
C TYR A 197 -13.04 -1.97 14.61
N ASN A 198 -11.76 -2.19 14.88
CA ASN A 198 -11.11 -1.76 16.11
C ASN A 198 -9.84 -0.98 15.78
N THR A 199 -9.77 0.27 16.20
CA THR A 199 -8.59 1.11 15.99
C THR A 199 -8.05 1.65 17.32
N ARG A 200 -6.79 2.09 17.29
CA ARG A 200 -6.13 2.88 18.31
C ARG A 200 -5.15 3.83 17.61
N GLY A 201 -5.58 5.04 17.33
CA GLY A 201 -4.84 6.02 16.53
C GLY A 201 -5.82 6.89 15.75
N GLU A 202 -5.33 7.54 14.70
CA GLU A 202 -6.10 8.52 13.93
C GLU A 202 -6.57 7.91 12.60
N ASP A 203 -7.88 7.91 12.33
CA ASP A 203 -8.40 7.34 11.09
C ASP A 203 -9.16 8.36 10.23
N ILE A 204 -8.84 8.38 8.93
CA ILE A 204 -9.60 9.11 7.91
C ILE A 204 -10.36 8.10 7.05
N LEU A 205 -11.69 8.06 7.21
CA LEU A 205 -12.56 7.12 6.51
C LEU A 205 -13.60 7.83 5.65
N LEU A 206 -13.57 7.58 4.35
CA LEU A 206 -14.58 8.15 3.44
C LEU A 206 -15.90 7.36 3.48
N GLN A 207 -15.83 6.04 3.35
CA GLN A 207 -17.01 5.17 3.31
C GLN A 207 -16.79 3.89 4.14
N LEU A 208 -17.44 3.83 5.30
CA LEU A 208 -17.39 2.69 6.19
C LEU A 208 -18.73 2.00 6.32
N LYS A 209 -18.74 0.68 6.06
CA LYS A 209 -19.81 -0.22 6.46
C LYS A 209 -19.27 -1.26 7.42
N THR A 210 -19.70 -1.19 8.67
CA THR A 210 -19.35 -2.17 9.70
C THR A 210 -20.58 -2.62 10.50
N THR A 211 -20.46 -3.68 11.29
CA THR A 211 -21.47 -4.01 12.30
C THR A 211 -21.11 -3.37 13.63
N ASN A 212 -19.83 -3.44 14.00
CA ASN A 212 -19.29 -2.85 15.22
C ASN A 212 -18.12 -1.94 14.88
N TYR A 213 -18.16 -0.72 15.42
CA TYR A 213 -17.08 0.25 15.36
C TYR A 213 -16.60 0.54 16.77
N ASN A 214 -15.32 0.30 17.04
CA ASN A 214 -14.69 0.65 18.31
C ASN A 214 -13.40 1.41 18.06
N THR A 215 -13.33 2.66 18.47
CA THR A 215 -12.12 3.48 18.35
C THR A 215 -11.62 3.95 19.72
N ARG A 216 -10.35 4.34 19.75
CA ARG A 216 -9.66 5.06 20.83
C ARG A 216 -8.62 5.96 20.15
N GLY A 217 -9.01 7.16 19.83
CA GLY A 217 -8.24 8.09 19.00
C GLY A 217 -9.18 9.03 18.26
N GLU A 218 -8.64 9.75 17.28
CA GLU A 218 -9.38 10.78 16.55
C GLU A 218 -9.81 10.27 15.17
N ASP A 219 -11.11 10.29 14.87
CA ASP A 219 -11.61 9.81 13.58
C ASP A 219 -12.34 10.89 12.77
N ILE A 220 -12.03 10.96 11.48
CA ILE A 220 -12.78 11.73 10.49
C ILE A 220 -13.57 10.77 9.60
N LEU A 221 -14.89 10.69 9.80
CA LEU A 221 -15.79 9.81 9.04
C LEU A 221 -16.78 10.60 8.18
N LEU A 222 -16.71 10.42 6.86
CA LEU A 222 -17.67 11.08 5.96
C LEU A 222 -19.00 10.31 5.87
N GLN A 223 -18.95 8.99 5.73
CA GLN A 223 -20.15 8.15 5.63
C GLN A 223 -19.98 6.87 6.43
N LEU A 224 -20.67 6.80 7.57
CA LEU A 224 -20.65 5.62 8.43
C LEU A 224 -22.02 4.95 8.49
N LYS A 225 -22.02 3.66 8.14
CA LYS A 225 -23.12 2.73 8.40
C LYS A 225 -22.64 1.64 9.34
N THR A 226 -23.04 1.75 10.62
CA THR A 226 -22.78 0.72 11.64
C THR A 226 -24.03 0.39 12.45
N THR A 227 -24.06 -0.79 13.07
CA THR A 227 -25.09 -1.10 14.07
C THR A 227 -24.70 -0.50 15.40
N ASN A 228 -23.44 -0.66 15.81
CA ASN A 228 -22.91 -0.16 17.06
C ASN A 228 -21.69 0.73 16.82
N TYR A 229 -21.72 1.91 17.42
CA TYR A 229 -20.62 2.85 17.43
C TYR A 229 -20.16 3.08 18.86
N ASN A 230 -18.89 2.81 19.16
CA ASN A 230 -18.28 3.10 20.45
C ASN A 230 -16.96 3.83 20.23
N THR A 231 -16.90 5.10 20.63
CA THR A 231 -15.68 5.91 20.55
C THR A 231 -15.19 6.33 21.94
N ARG A 232 -13.92 6.68 22.01
CA ARG A 232 -13.30 7.42 23.11
C ARG A 232 -12.35 8.42 22.47
N GLU A 233 -12.46 9.69 22.83
CA GLU A 233 -11.75 10.86 22.26
C GLU A 233 -12.60 11.61 21.23
N GLU A 234 -12.03 12.13 20.14
CA GLU A 234 -12.69 13.14 19.30
C GLU A 234 -13.07 12.61 17.92
N ASP A 235 -14.34 12.69 17.53
CA ASP A 235 -14.75 12.29 16.17
C ASP A 235 -15.45 13.41 15.39
N THR A 236 -15.12 13.51 14.10
CA THR A 236 -15.84 14.34 13.13
C THR A 236 -16.67 13.45 12.20
N LEU A 237 -18.00 13.55 12.31
CA LEU A 237 -18.96 12.65 11.68
C LEU A 237 -19.94 13.41 10.78
N LEU A 238 -19.86 13.22 9.47
CA LEU A 238 -20.79 13.91 8.55
C LEU A 238 -22.15 13.21 8.46
N GLN A 239 -22.17 11.89 8.29
CA GLN A 239 -23.40 11.11 8.14
C GLN A 239 -23.33 9.79 8.92
N LEU A 240 -24.27 9.64 9.86
CA LEU A 240 -24.32 8.48 10.74
C LEU A 240 -25.72 7.85 10.78
N LYS A 241 -25.80 6.52 10.67
CA LYS A 241 -27.04 5.75 10.87
C LYS A 241 -26.83 4.52 11.74
N THR A 242 -27.07 4.59 13.06
CA THR A 242 -26.59 3.57 14.02
C THR A 242 -27.31 3.56 15.39
N ASN A 243 -26.85 2.74 16.35
CA ASN A 243 -26.83 3.09 17.78
C ASN A 243 -25.49 3.76 18.13
N TYR A 244 -25.50 4.80 18.96
CA TYR A 244 -24.38 5.71 19.16
C TYR A 244 -23.94 5.82 20.63
N ASN A 245 -22.74 5.35 20.98
CA ASN A 245 -22.19 5.56 22.32
C ASN A 245 -20.82 6.24 22.21
N THR A 246 -20.66 7.37 22.87
CA THR A 246 -19.41 8.14 22.85
C THR A 246 -18.98 8.54 24.26
N ARG A 247 -17.66 8.71 24.40
CA ARG A 247 -17.03 9.33 25.55
C ARG A 247 -15.89 10.23 25.06
N GLY A 248 -16.21 11.46 24.72
CA GLY A 248 -15.26 12.49 24.28
C GLY A 248 -16.00 13.65 23.61
N GLU A 249 -15.37 14.30 22.63
CA GLU A 249 -15.95 15.48 21.96
C GLU A 249 -16.23 15.18 20.49
N ASP A 250 -17.50 15.10 20.11
CA ASP A 250 -17.86 14.77 18.73
C ASP A 250 -18.55 15.92 17.99
N THR A 251 -18.21 16.08 16.71
CA THR A 251 -18.93 16.99 15.80
C THR A 251 -19.75 16.19 14.79
N LEU A 252 -21.08 16.30 14.88
CA LEU A 252 -22.01 15.51 14.06
C LEU A 252 -22.88 16.42 13.19
N LEU A 253 -22.80 16.26 11.86
CA LEU A 253 -23.65 17.01 10.95
C LEU A 253 -25.03 16.37 10.75
N GLN A 254 -25.10 15.06 10.51
CA GLN A 254 -26.37 14.35 10.28
C GLN A 254 -26.40 13.01 11.01
N LEU A 255 -27.23 12.94 12.05
CA LEU A 255 -27.43 11.75 12.85
C LEU A 255 -28.82 11.14 12.62
N LYS A 256 -28.86 9.85 12.27
CA LYS A 256 -30.05 9.00 12.22
C LYS A 256 -29.87 7.81 13.13
N THR A 257 -30.06 8.03 14.44
CA THR A 257 -29.83 6.99 15.45
C THR A 257 -31.12 6.40 16.00
N THR A 258 -31.07 5.14 16.44
CA THR A 258 -32.15 4.50 17.22
C THR A 258 -31.95 4.67 18.73
N ASN A 259 -30.71 4.82 19.22
CA ASN A 259 -30.38 5.05 20.63
C ASN A 259 -29.02 5.77 20.73
N TYR A 260 -28.87 6.68 21.70
CA TYR A 260 -27.58 7.31 21.98
C TYR A 260 -27.25 7.43 23.47
N ASN A 261 -25.96 7.38 23.81
CA ASN A 261 -25.43 7.65 25.14
C ASN A 261 -24.11 8.43 25.02
N ILE A 262 -24.13 9.67 25.47
CA ILE A 262 -23.02 10.62 25.32
C ILE A 262 -22.44 10.92 26.70
N ARG A 263 -21.11 10.87 26.82
CA ARG A 263 -20.38 11.32 28.01
C ARG A 263 -19.21 12.21 27.59
N GLY A 264 -19.50 13.48 27.32
CA GLY A 264 -18.56 14.52 26.90
C GLY A 264 -19.30 15.70 26.27
N GLU A 265 -18.61 16.52 25.48
CA GLU A 265 -19.19 17.69 24.79
C GLU A 265 -19.40 17.41 23.31
N ASP A 266 -20.65 17.19 22.88
CA ASP A 266 -20.97 16.92 21.47
C ASP A 266 -21.66 18.11 20.81
N THR A 267 -21.26 18.43 19.59
CA THR A 267 -21.91 19.45 18.75
C THR A 267 -22.77 18.79 17.67
N LEU A 268 -24.09 18.87 17.81
CA LEU A 268 -25.06 18.34 16.84
C LEU A 268 -25.60 19.47 15.94
N LEU A 269 -25.35 19.41 14.63
CA LEU A 269 -25.80 20.45 13.68
C LEU A 269 -27.15 20.14 13.01
N HIS A 270 -27.54 18.86 12.89
CA HIS A 270 -28.83 18.47 12.30
C HIS A 270 -29.30 17.07 12.78
N GLU A 271 -30.50 16.99 13.37
CA GLU A 271 -31.05 15.76 13.95
C GLU A 271 -32.31 15.29 13.20
N VAL A 272 -32.40 13.98 12.89
CA VAL A 272 -33.65 13.35 12.41
C VAL A 272 -33.93 12.15 13.30
N PHE A 273 -34.76 12.37 14.32
CA PHE A 273 -35.25 11.32 15.20
C PHE A 273 -36.25 10.42 14.47
N ILE A 274 -36.02 9.11 14.52
CA ILE A 274 -37.04 8.11 14.16
C ILE A 274 -37.50 7.49 15.48
N CYS A 275 -38.48 8.09 16.13
CA CYS A 275 -39.18 7.45 17.25
C CYS A 275 -39.95 6.25 16.70
N THR A 276 -39.51 5.04 17.01
CA THR A 276 -40.36 3.86 16.88
C THR A 276 -41.13 3.67 18.19
N SER A 277 -42.42 3.99 18.14
CA SER A 277 -43.45 3.72 19.16
C SER A 277 -43.71 2.24 19.35
#